data_AF-A0AAU4IHM5-F1
#
_entry.id   AF-A0AAU4IHM5-F1
#
_cell.length_a   1.000
_cell.length_b   1.000
_cell.length_c   1.000
_cell.angle_alpha   90.00
_cell.angle_beta   90.00
_cell.angle_gamma   90.00
#
_symmetry.space_group_name_H-M   'P 1'
#
loop_
_entity.id
_entity.type
_entity.pdbx_description
1 polymer ?
#
loop_
_entity_poly.entity_id
_entity_poly.type
_entity_poly.pdbx_seq_one_letter_code
_entity_poly.pdbx_strand_id
1 'polypeptide(L)'
;MRTATATAAAVTTTLLGAGAAAVTAVALAGRYAADAALRTEPGRPLPGSPRLSVHSTAAGRVELTRSLASLGPGTYGLTAPGVHAVVGPVLPDAPHGPDTVVRRLVAVTHGSLDPGTRVTLTPTVHLGNPGTALGLDHADVDVPGELGALPAWFVPAARDTWVITVHGLGTTREHPMVVMPFLHRNKLPVLDLGYRGDLGAPESPDGLGHLGESEWRDLDAAIRYALRYGARRVVLHGWSTGATMALHALERSALADRISGLVLDSPVLDWHATLRALAAARRTPAPLLPFAVKAAEGRAGLRADRRAPGSDPAALKVPVLIFHGPDDALAPWEPSRRLAAARPDLVTLHSVSHAAHGAMWNADPAAYEEALRRFLTPFM
;
A
#
# COMPACT_ATOMS: atom_id res chain seq x y z
N MET A 1 17.15 66.47 20.13
CA MET A 1 17.02 65.00 20.30
C MET A 1 15.55 64.65 20.54
N ARG A 2 14.79 64.18 19.53
CA ARG A 2 13.48 63.46 19.67
C ARG A 2 12.83 63.22 18.29
N THR A 3 13.49 62.48 17.40
CA THR A 3 12.89 62.00 16.13
C THR A 3 13.32 60.58 15.75
N ALA A 4 14.04 59.86 16.62
CA ALA A 4 14.57 58.53 16.31
C ALA A 4 13.72 57.36 16.86
N THR A 5 12.67 57.60 17.65
CA THR A 5 11.92 56.54 18.35
C THR A 5 10.61 56.12 17.69
N ALA A 6 10.05 56.89 16.75
CA ALA A 6 8.79 56.54 16.07
C ALA A 6 8.98 55.57 14.89
N THR A 7 10.15 55.60 14.23
CA THR A 7 10.45 54.78 13.05
C THR A 7 10.82 53.34 13.42
N ALA A 8 11.30 53.09 14.64
CA ALA A 8 11.62 51.75 15.10
C ALA A 8 10.35 50.90 15.32
N ALA A 9 9.31 51.45 15.96
CA ALA A 9 8.09 50.70 16.29
C ALA A 9 7.25 50.28 15.07
N ALA A 10 7.25 51.10 14.00
CA ALA A 10 6.55 50.79 12.74
C ALA A 10 7.27 49.71 11.90
N VAL A 11 8.60 49.66 11.96
CA VAL A 11 9.41 48.62 11.29
C VAL A 11 9.35 47.29 12.05
N THR A 12 9.28 47.31 13.38
CA THR A 12 9.11 46.07 14.17
C THR A 12 7.73 45.44 13.96
N THR A 13 6.67 46.24 13.86
CA THR A 13 5.30 45.72 13.62
C THR A 13 5.07 45.20 12.19
N THR A 14 5.70 45.80 11.18
CA THR A 14 5.66 45.28 9.79
C THR A 14 6.53 44.03 9.60
N LEU A 15 7.69 43.92 10.27
CA LEU A 15 8.51 42.69 10.26
C LEU A 15 7.84 41.55 11.04
N LEU A 16 7.17 41.85 12.16
CA LEU A 16 6.38 40.86 12.91
C LEU A 16 5.13 40.43 12.14
N GLY A 17 4.43 41.35 11.46
CA GLY A 17 3.26 41.06 10.63
C GLY A 17 3.60 40.27 9.37
N ALA A 18 4.69 40.62 8.67
CA ALA A 18 5.21 39.87 7.53
C ALA A 18 5.74 38.49 7.95
N GLY A 19 6.43 38.41 9.10
CA GLY A 19 6.88 37.16 9.70
C GLY A 19 5.71 36.24 10.07
N ALA A 20 4.67 36.76 10.72
CA ALA A 20 3.48 35.99 11.08
C ALA A 20 2.68 35.53 9.84
N ALA A 21 2.56 36.38 8.82
CA ALA A 21 1.92 36.02 7.56
C ALA A 21 2.72 34.94 6.81
N ALA A 22 4.05 35.05 6.74
CA ALA A 22 4.91 34.04 6.13
C ALA A 22 4.85 32.70 6.87
N VAL A 23 4.89 32.72 8.21
CA VAL A 23 4.74 31.51 9.04
C VAL A 23 3.36 30.86 8.83
N THR A 24 2.30 31.66 8.75
CA THR A 24 0.94 31.17 8.49
C THR A 24 0.83 30.56 7.09
N ALA A 25 1.40 31.20 6.07
CA ALA A 25 1.40 30.69 4.70
C ALA A 25 2.16 29.36 4.58
N VAL A 26 3.33 29.23 5.22
CA VAL A 26 4.10 27.98 5.25
C VAL A 26 3.34 26.87 5.99
N ALA A 27 2.67 27.20 7.11
CA ALA A 27 1.85 26.24 7.83
C ALA A 27 0.63 25.77 7.02
N LEU A 28 -0.04 26.67 6.29
CA LEU A 28 -1.15 26.33 5.39
C LEU A 28 -0.67 25.50 4.20
N ALA A 29 0.48 25.82 3.60
CA ALA A 29 1.07 25.05 2.53
C ALA A 29 1.49 23.63 2.99
N GLY A 30 2.07 23.52 4.19
CA GLY A 30 2.35 22.24 4.84
C GLY A 30 1.07 21.43 5.06
N ARG A 31 0.00 22.05 5.56
CA ARG A 31 -1.32 21.41 5.70
C ARG A 31 -1.87 20.89 4.39
N TYR A 32 -1.84 21.72 3.34
CA TYR A 32 -2.29 21.31 2.01
C TYR A 32 -1.49 20.10 1.49
N ALA A 33 -0.16 20.11 1.67
CA ALA A 33 0.69 18.99 1.28
C ALA A 33 0.41 17.71 2.08
N ALA A 34 0.13 17.82 3.39
CA ALA A 34 -0.26 16.69 4.22
C ALA A 34 -1.61 16.09 3.79
N ASP A 35 -2.63 16.94 3.59
CA ASP A 35 -3.94 16.51 3.12
C ASP A 35 -3.84 15.88 1.74
N ALA A 36 -3.11 16.49 0.82
CA ALA A 36 -2.87 15.92 -0.49
C ALA A 36 -2.17 14.56 -0.38
N ALA A 37 -1.26 14.38 0.60
CA ALA A 37 -0.55 13.14 0.81
C ALA A 37 -1.43 12.00 1.36
N LEU A 38 -2.33 12.35 2.28
CA LEU A 38 -3.18 11.42 3.04
C LEU A 38 -4.56 11.18 2.40
N ARG A 39 -5.05 12.13 1.59
CA ARG A 39 -6.22 11.95 0.72
C ARG A 39 -5.76 11.25 -0.54
N THR A 40 -6.10 9.98 -0.64
CA THR A 40 -5.87 9.22 -1.86
C THR A 40 -7.20 8.64 -2.30
N GLU A 41 -7.62 8.99 -3.52
CA GLU A 41 -8.80 8.39 -4.14
C GLU A 41 -8.55 6.91 -4.38
N PRO A 42 -9.46 6.01 -4.00
CA PRO A 42 -9.36 4.58 -4.29
C PRO A 42 -9.13 4.33 -5.78
N GLY A 43 -8.23 3.39 -6.11
CA GLY A 43 -7.94 2.99 -7.49
C GLY A 43 -7.04 3.94 -8.28
N ARG A 44 -6.51 5.00 -7.66
CA ARG A 44 -5.50 5.87 -8.29
C ARG A 44 -4.09 5.42 -7.88
N PRO A 45 -3.21 5.05 -8.83
CA PRO A 45 -1.86 4.58 -8.51
C PRO A 45 -1.11 5.56 -7.60
N LEU A 46 -0.40 5.02 -6.61
CA LEU A 46 0.47 5.83 -5.75
C LEU A 46 1.48 6.60 -6.63
N PRO A 47 1.75 7.87 -6.28
CA PRO A 47 2.69 8.69 -7.02
C PRO A 47 4.09 8.08 -6.94
N GLY A 48 4.79 8.00 -8.08
CA GLY A 48 6.15 7.44 -8.17
C GLY A 48 6.40 6.59 -9.40
N SER A 49 5.36 5.96 -9.95
CA SER A 49 5.50 5.19 -11.19
C SER A 49 5.62 6.13 -12.41
N PRO A 50 6.68 5.99 -13.24
CA PRO A 50 6.84 6.82 -14.42
C PRO A 50 5.72 6.55 -15.43
N ARG A 51 5.32 7.58 -16.17
CA ARG A 51 4.46 7.41 -17.35
C ARG A 51 5.30 6.90 -18.51
N LEU A 52 4.91 5.78 -19.08
CA LEU A 52 5.53 5.13 -20.23
C LEU A 52 4.70 5.40 -21.48
N SER A 53 5.31 5.45 -22.65
CA SER A 53 4.56 5.36 -23.91
C SER A 53 4.54 3.92 -24.38
N VAL A 54 3.39 3.49 -24.90
CA VAL A 54 3.32 2.34 -25.81
C VAL A 54 3.91 2.76 -27.15
N HIS A 55 4.88 2.02 -27.67
CA HIS A 55 5.46 2.25 -29.00
C HIS A 55 4.80 1.36 -30.04
N SER A 56 4.63 0.09 -29.69
CA SER A 56 4.02 -0.90 -30.56
C SER A 56 3.41 -2.05 -29.76
N THR A 57 2.46 -2.75 -30.37
CA THR A 57 1.93 -4.02 -29.88
C THR A 57 1.97 -5.06 -30.99
N ALA A 58 2.26 -6.30 -30.61
CA ALA A 58 2.26 -7.46 -31.50
C ALA A 58 1.70 -8.67 -30.74
N ALA A 59 1.54 -9.80 -31.43
CA ALA A 59 1.04 -11.03 -30.81
C ALA A 59 1.86 -11.40 -29.56
N GLY A 60 1.24 -11.27 -28.39
CA GLY A 60 1.85 -11.56 -27.09
C GLY A 60 2.98 -10.62 -26.66
N ARG A 61 3.11 -9.42 -27.27
CA ARG A 61 4.19 -8.47 -26.97
C ARG A 61 3.69 -7.02 -26.94
N VAL A 62 4.28 -6.24 -26.04
CA VAL A 62 4.13 -4.77 -26.00
C VAL A 62 5.50 -4.13 -25.86
N GLU A 63 5.76 -3.13 -26.68
CA GLU A 63 6.96 -2.31 -26.63
C GLU A 63 6.67 -1.01 -25.88
N LEU A 64 7.43 -0.74 -24.84
CA LEU A 64 7.26 0.41 -23.95
C LEU A 64 8.51 1.28 -23.94
N THR A 65 8.37 2.56 -23.61
CA THR A 65 9.50 3.44 -23.29
C THR A 65 10.38 2.80 -22.23
N ARG A 66 11.69 2.70 -22.49
CA ARG A 66 12.68 2.17 -21.56
C ARG A 66 12.81 3.09 -20.34
N SER A 67 12.70 2.51 -19.17
CA SER A 67 12.87 3.14 -17.86
C SER A 67 13.20 2.06 -16.83
N LEU A 68 13.63 2.44 -15.63
CA LEU A 68 13.84 1.48 -14.54
C LEU A 68 12.57 0.67 -14.25
N ALA A 69 11.39 1.31 -14.28
CA ALA A 69 10.12 0.64 -14.04
C ALA A 69 9.78 -0.39 -15.14
N SER A 70 9.94 -0.01 -16.41
CA SER A 70 9.61 -0.89 -17.54
C SER A 70 10.61 -2.04 -17.72
N LEU A 71 11.80 -1.93 -17.13
CA LEU A 71 12.82 -2.98 -17.05
C LEU A 71 12.61 -3.92 -15.86
N GLY A 72 11.76 -3.57 -14.89
CA GLY A 72 11.52 -4.37 -13.68
C GLY A 72 11.06 -5.80 -14.01
N PRO A 73 11.52 -6.83 -13.27
CA PRO A 73 11.17 -8.22 -13.54
C PRO A 73 9.69 -8.51 -13.26
N GLY A 74 9.19 -9.63 -13.78
CA GLY A 74 7.89 -10.16 -13.35
C GLY A 74 6.66 -9.57 -14.04
N THR A 75 5.52 -9.57 -13.34
CA THR A 75 4.17 -9.39 -13.90
C THR A 75 3.44 -8.22 -13.26
N TYR A 76 2.88 -7.33 -14.08
CA TYR A 76 2.22 -6.10 -13.64
C TYR A 76 0.95 -5.83 -14.42
N GLY A 77 0.05 -5.05 -13.82
CA GLY A 77 -0.98 -4.34 -14.57
C GLY A 77 -0.38 -3.14 -15.31
N LEU A 78 -0.91 -2.84 -16.47
CA LEU A 78 -0.60 -1.69 -17.30
C LEU A 78 -1.88 -0.88 -17.43
N THR A 79 -1.92 0.32 -16.85
CA THR A 79 -3.15 1.12 -16.72
C THR A 79 -3.02 2.51 -17.32
N ALA A 80 -4.12 2.96 -17.93
CA ALA A 80 -4.39 4.34 -18.33
C ALA A 80 -5.91 4.57 -18.27
N PRO A 81 -6.41 5.81 -18.36
CA PRO A 81 -7.85 6.05 -18.44
C PRO A 81 -8.50 5.23 -19.57
N GLY A 82 -9.40 4.31 -19.20
CA GLY A 82 -10.10 3.43 -20.15
C GLY A 82 -9.25 2.26 -20.71
N VAL A 83 -8.03 2.03 -20.21
CA VAL A 83 -7.15 0.97 -20.69
C VAL A 83 -6.60 0.16 -19.53
N HIS A 84 -6.72 -1.16 -19.63
CA HIS A 84 -6.02 -2.09 -18.73
C HIS A 84 -5.51 -3.30 -19.49
N ALA A 85 -4.26 -3.65 -19.24
CA ALA A 85 -3.62 -4.85 -19.76
C ALA A 85 -2.73 -5.49 -18.70
N VAL A 86 -2.45 -6.78 -18.85
CA VAL A 86 -1.49 -7.51 -18.02
C VAL A 86 -0.23 -7.75 -18.83
N VAL A 87 0.91 -7.36 -18.27
CA VAL A 87 2.23 -7.57 -18.87
C VAL A 87 3.07 -8.46 -17.99
N GLY A 88 3.76 -9.42 -18.61
CA GLY A 88 4.70 -10.32 -17.97
C GLY A 88 6.14 -9.81 -18.06
N PRO A 89 7.15 -10.71 -17.97
CA PRO A 89 8.55 -10.33 -17.93
C PRO A 89 9.03 -9.67 -19.23
N VAL A 90 10.17 -8.99 -19.12
CA VAL A 90 10.94 -8.47 -20.25
C VAL A 90 11.38 -9.63 -21.14
N LEU A 91 11.31 -9.43 -22.46
CA LEU A 91 11.77 -10.39 -23.46
C LEU A 91 13.15 -9.93 -24.00
N PRO A 92 14.26 -10.45 -23.47
CA PRO A 92 15.60 -9.93 -23.78
C PRO A 92 16.00 -10.10 -25.25
N ASP A 93 15.50 -11.16 -25.91
CA ASP A 93 15.84 -11.49 -27.29
C ASP A 93 14.90 -10.84 -28.32
N ALA A 94 13.91 -10.05 -27.87
CA ALA A 94 12.99 -9.38 -28.78
C ALA A 94 13.66 -8.16 -29.43
N PRO A 95 13.64 -8.00 -30.76
CA PRO A 95 14.17 -6.81 -31.41
C PRO A 95 13.44 -5.54 -30.95
N HIS A 96 14.19 -4.52 -30.55
CA HIS A 96 13.64 -3.24 -30.09
C HIS A 96 14.68 -2.11 -30.24
N GLY A 97 14.22 -0.86 -30.23
CA GLY A 97 15.10 0.31 -30.24
C GLY A 97 15.90 0.49 -28.94
N PRO A 98 16.95 1.34 -28.91
CA PRO A 98 17.77 1.56 -27.72
C PRO A 98 16.96 2.17 -26.55
N ASP A 99 15.92 2.95 -26.86
CA ASP A 99 15.09 3.67 -25.90
C ASP A 99 13.78 2.94 -25.56
N THR A 100 13.66 1.68 -25.97
CA THR A 100 12.47 0.86 -25.72
C THR A 100 12.83 -0.45 -25.00
N VAL A 101 11.79 -1.09 -24.47
CA VAL A 101 11.84 -2.43 -23.90
C VAL A 101 10.61 -3.19 -24.33
N VAL A 102 10.77 -4.46 -24.68
CA VAL A 102 9.67 -5.34 -25.05
C VAL A 102 9.33 -6.24 -23.88
N ARG A 103 8.06 -6.26 -23.49
CA ARG A 103 7.52 -7.16 -22.47
C ARG A 103 6.53 -8.13 -23.09
N ARG A 104 6.36 -9.28 -22.45
CA ARG A 104 5.26 -10.20 -22.77
C ARG A 104 3.93 -9.50 -22.49
N LEU A 105 3.06 -9.40 -23.49
CA LEU A 105 1.67 -9.00 -23.30
C LEU A 105 0.85 -10.26 -23.01
N VAL A 106 0.32 -10.37 -21.79
CA VAL A 106 -0.45 -11.53 -21.34
C VAL A 106 -1.91 -11.41 -21.77
N ALA A 107 -2.52 -10.25 -21.51
CA ALA A 107 -3.90 -9.98 -21.88
C ALA A 107 -4.13 -8.46 -21.97
N VAL A 108 -5.08 -8.05 -22.82
CA VAL A 108 -5.70 -6.72 -22.76
C VAL A 108 -7.11 -6.95 -22.22
N THR A 109 -7.40 -6.50 -21.01
CA THR A 109 -8.68 -6.76 -20.36
C THR A 109 -9.68 -5.64 -20.59
N HIS A 110 -9.20 -4.42 -20.88
CA HIS A 110 -10.04 -3.27 -21.20
C HIS A 110 -9.31 -2.30 -22.14
N GLY A 111 -10.02 -1.73 -23.10
CA GLY A 111 -9.47 -0.76 -24.06
C GLY A 111 -8.47 -1.34 -25.05
N SER A 112 -7.62 -0.48 -25.61
CA SER A 112 -6.57 -0.81 -26.58
C SER A 112 -5.22 -0.21 -26.16
N LEU A 113 -4.13 -0.89 -26.56
CA LEU A 113 -2.75 -0.42 -26.36
C LEU A 113 -2.22 0.16 -27.66
N ASP A 114 -2.82 1.26 -28.11
CA ASP A 114 -2.43 1.93 -29.35
C ASP A 114 -1.09 2.66 -29.18
N PRO A 115 -0.25 2.75 -30.23
CA PRO A 115 0.98 3.54 -30.20
C PRO A 115 0.72 4.99 -29.71
N GLY A 116 1.58 5.45 -28.81
CA GLY A 116 1.47 6.76 -28.17
C GLY A 116 0.65 6.77 -26.87
N THR A 117 -0.12 5.71 -26.58
CA THR A 117 -0.89 5.61 -25.32
C THR A 117 0.05 5.74 -24.12
N ARG A 118 -0.30 6.65 -23.20
CA ARG A 118 0.49 6.92 -21.99
C ARG A 118 -0.02 6.07 -20.84
N VAL A 119 0.78 5.08 -20.46
CA VAL A 119 0.43 4.03 -19.49
C VAL A 119 1.35 4.07 -18.27
N THR A 120 0.91 3.44 -17.19
CA THR A 120 1.68 3.29 -15.96
C THR A 120 1.62 1.84 -15.50
N LEU A 121 2.73 1.32 -14.98
CA LEU A 121 2.76 0.01 -14.33
C LEU A 121 2.18 0.11 -12.92
N THR A 122 1.33 -0.86 -12.57
CA THR A 122 0.67 -0.97 -11.27
C THR A 122 0.83 -2.40 -10.72
N PRO A 123 0.98 -2.56 -9.39
CA PRO A 123 0.97 -3.88 -8.77
C PRO A 123 -0.40 -4.58 -8.87
N THR A 124 -1.49 -3.83 -9.08
CA THR A 124 -2.84 -4.38 -9.33
C THR A 124 -2.89 -5.04 -10.71
N VAL A 125 -2.79 -6.37 -10.75
CA VAL A 125 -2.80 -7.16 -12.00
C VAL A 125 -4.20 -7.49 -12.48
N HIS A 126 -5.14 -7.67 -11.55
CA HIS A 126 -6.51 -8.07 -11.85
C HIS A 126 -7.45 -6.89 -11.60
N LEU A 127 -8.47 -6.75 -12.43
CA LEU A 127 -9.56 -5.78 -12.24
C LEU A 127 -10.89 -6.53 -12.19
N GLY A 128 -11.85 -5.98 -11.45
CA GLY A 128 -13.17 -6.56 -11.26
C GLY A 128 -13.29 -7.25 -9.90
N ASN A 129 -13.75 -8.50 -9.89
CA ASN A 129 -13.94 -9.28 -8.65
C ASN A 129 -13.37 -10.69 -8.82
N PRO A 130 -13.27 -11.50 -7.75
CA PRO A 130 -12.69 -12.84 -7.81
C PRO A 130 -13.37 -13.75 -8.86
N GLY A 131 -14.67 -13.61 -9.06
CA GLY A 131 -15.42 -14.40 -10.05
C GLY A 131 -15.06 -14.02 -11.47
N THR A 132 -15.14 -12.73 -11.82
CA THR A 132 -14.94 -12.28 -13.20
C THR A 132 -13.48 -12.30 -13.63
N ALA A 133 -12.55 -12.00 -12.72
CA ALA A 133 -11.13 -11.90 -13.07
C ALA A 133 -10.35 -13.21 -12.88
N LEU A 134 -10.78 -14.06 -11.94
CA LEU A 134 -10.04 -15.28 -11.55
C LEU A 134 -10.86 -16.57 -11.72
N GLY A 135 -12.16 -16.48 -12.01
CA GLY A 135 -13.05 -17.65 -12.05
C GLY A 135 -13.25 -18.30 -10.67
N LEU A 136 -13.12 -17.54 -9.59
CA LEU A 136 -13.29 -18.02 -8.22
C LEU A 136 -14.70 -17.72 -7.71
N ASP A 137 -15.36 -18.74 -7.16
CA ASP A 137 -16.58 -18.54 -6.40
C ASP A 137 -16.31 -17.59 -5.22
N HIS A 138 -17.17 -16.61 -5.04
CA HIS A 138 -17.06 -15.63 -3.95
C HIS A 138 -18.44 -15.11 -3.55
N ALA A 139 -18.50 -14.55 -2.35
CA ALA A 139 -19.65 -13.77 -1.88
C ALA A 139 -19.21 -12.33 -1.58
N ASP A 140 -20.01 -11.35 -2.01
CA ASP A 140 -19.96 -10.01 -1.46
C ASP A 140 -20.58 -10.02 -0.06
N VAL A 141 -19.82 -9.56 0.93
CA VAL A 141 -20.25 -9.53 2.33
C VAL A 141 -20.00 -8.17 2.96
N ASP A 142 -20.92 -7.78 3.85
CA ASP A 142 -20.77 -6.56 4.66
C ASP A 142 -20.27 -6.91 6.05
N VAL A 143 -19.04 -6.50 6.35
CA VAL A 143 -18.42 -6.63 7.67
C VAL A 143 -18.91 -5.46 8.54
N PRO A 144 -19.56 -5.70 9.70
CA PRO A 144 -20.00 -4.61 10.57
C PRO A 144 -18.81 -3.91 11.24
N GLY A 145 -18.47 -2.71 10.74
CA GLY A 145 -17.42 -1.84 11.29
C GLY A 145 -17.95 -0.79 12.27
N GLU A 146 -17.03 -0.06 12.90
CA GLU A 146 -17.35 1.02 13.86
C GLU A 146 -18.12 2.18 13.21
N LEU A 147 -17.77 2.52 11.97
CA LEU A 147 -18.35 3.65 11.22
C LEU A 147 -19.52 3.23 10.30
N GLY A 148 -19.77 1.92 10.15
CA GLY A 148 -20.75 1.37 9.23
C GLY A 148 -20.31 0.04 8.61
N ALA A 149 -21.08 -0.44 7.64
CA ALA A 149 -20.77 -1.67 6.90
C ALA A 149 -19.50 -1.49 6.04
N LEU A 150 -18.61 -2.46 6.10
CA LEU A 150 -17.35 -2.51 5.36
C LEU A 150 -17.46 -3.59 4.28
N PRO A 151 -17.34 -3.25 2.99
CA PRO A 151 -17.51 -4.22 1.92
C PRO A 151 -16.30 -5.15 1.86
N ALA A 152 -16.54 -6.45 1.78
CA ALA A 152 -15.50 -7.46 1.64
C ALA A 152 -15.91 -8.54 0.63
N TRP A 153 -14.90 -9.21 0.06
CA TRP A 153 -15.11 -10.44 -0.70
C TRP A 153 -14.74 -11.64 0.15
N PHE A 154 -15.64 -12.60 0.26
CA PHE A 154 -15.36 -13.89 0.88
C PHE A 154 -15.20 -14.97 -0.19
N VAL A 155 -13.99 -15.52 -0.30
CA VAL A 155 -13.68 -16.68 -1.16
C VAL A 155 -13.64 -17.94 -0.28
N PRO A 156 -14.62 -18.84 -0.38
CA PRO A 156 -14.72 -20.01 0.49
C PRO A 156 -13.64 -21.05 0.18
N ALA A 157 -13.22 -21.78 1.22
CA ALA A 157 -12.40 -22.98 1.08
C ALA A 157 -12.58 -23.91 2.29
N ALA A 158 -11.88 -25.05 2.32
CA ALA A 158 -12.16 -26.13 3.26
C ALA A 158 -11.56 -25.95 4.67
N ARG A 159 -10.56 -25.09 4.86
CA ARG A 159 -9.87 -24.92 6.15
C ARG A 159 -10.60 -23.99 7.11
N ASP A 160 -10.29 -24.16 8.40
CA ASP A 160 -10.81 -23.34 9.49
C ASP A 160 -9.89 -22.16 9.87
N THR A 161 -8.67 -22.11 9.32
CA THR A 161 -7.83 -20.92 9.36
C THR A 161 -8.12 -20.06 8.14
N TRP A 162 -8.60 -18.84 8.36
CA TRP A 162 -8.88 -17.88 7.29
C TRP A 162 -7.70 -16.95 7.08
N VAL A 163 -7.48 -16.52 5.84
CA VAL A 163 -6.56 -15.42 5.52
C VAL A 163 -7.38 -14.16 5.31
N ILE A 164 -7.08 -13.12 6.07
CA ILE A 164 -7.68 -11.79 5.88
C ILE A 164 -6.69 -10.94 5.10
N THR A 165 -7.04 -10.59 3.87
CA THR A 165 -6.21 -9.72 3.03
C THR A 165 -6.62 -8.27 3.17
N VAL A 166 -5.61 -7.39 3.27
CA VAL A 166 -5.83 -5.95 3.47
C VAL A 166 -4.86 -5.16 2.59
N HIS A 167 -5.41 -4.40 1.66
CA HIS A 167 -4.61 -3.62 0.73
C HIS A 167 -4.00 -2.36 1.37
N GLY A 168 -3.18 -1.66 0.60
CA GLY A 168 -2.52 -0.43 1.01
C GLY A 168 -3.27 0.84 0.61
N LEU A 169 -2.76 1.99 1.06
CA LEU A 169 -3.24 3.30 0.66
C LEU A 169 -3.24 3.48 -0.87
N GLY A 170 -4.33 4.01 -1.42
CA GLY A 170 -4.46 4.31 -2.86
C GLY A 170 -4.68 3.09 -3.75
N THR A 171 -4.84 1.91 -3.16
CA THR A 171 -5.23 0.68 -3.84
C THR A 171 -6.64 0.28 -3.43
N THR A 172 -7.08 -0.88 -3.87
CA THR A 172 -8.40 -1.47 -3.55
C THR A 172 -8.22 -2.95 -3.26
N ARG A 173 -9.30 -3.63 -2.89
CA ARG A 173 -9.43 -5.10 -2.84
C ARG A 173 -8.93 -5.84 -4.09
N GLU A 174 -8.79 -5.15 -5.23
CA GLU A 174 -8.21 -5.75 -6.43
C GLU A 174 -6.71 -6.06 -6.30
N HIS A 175 -5.97 -5.34 -5.44
CA HIS A 175 -4.53 -5.54 -5.28
C HIS A 175 -4.19 -6.91 -4.66
N PRO A 176 -4.83 -7.35 -3.56
CA PRO A 176 -4.65 -8.70 -3.03
C PRO A 176 -5.09 -9.86 -3.93
N MET A 177 -5.85 -9.61 -5.00
CA MET A 177 -6.34 -10.69 -5.90
C MET A 177 -5.21 -11.54 -6.48
N VAL A 178 -3.99 -11.00 -6.60
CA VAL A 178 -2.82 -11.73 -7.09
C VAL A 178 -2.49 -12.99 -6.29
N VAL A 179 -2.80 -13.03 -4.99
CA VAL A 179 -2.53 -14.21 -4.14
C VAL A 179 -3.74 -15.12 -3.95
N MET A 180 -4.95 -14.70 -4.32
CA MET A 180 -6.17 -15.49 -4.11
C MET A 180 -6.14 -16.86 -4.81
N PRO A 181 -5.65 -17.01 -6.06
CA PRO A 181 -5.54 -18.33 -6.69
C PRO A 181 -4.62 -19.27 -5.91
N PHE A 182 -3.51 -18.75 -5.38
CA PHE A 182 -2.59 -19.52 -4.55
C PHE A 182 -3.24 -19.97 -3.24
N LEU A 183 -3.91 -19.06 -2.53
CA LEU A 183 -4.58 -19.35 -1.26
C LEU A 183 -5.70 -20.37 -1.45
N HIS A 184 -6.52 -20.20 -2.50
CA HIS A 184 -7.61 -21.10 -2.83
C HIS A 184 -7.11 -22.52 -3.22
N ARG A 185 -6.02 -22.64 -4.00
CA ARG A 185 -5.38 -23.95 -4.29
C ARG A 185 -4.92 -24.64 -3.01
N ASN A 186 -4.44 -23.88 -2.03
CA ASN A 186 -4.06 -24.37 -0.70
C ASN A 186 -5.24 -24.45 0.28
N LYS A 187 -6.49 -24.38 -0.21
CA LYS A 187 -7.72 -24.60 0.57
C LYS A 187 -7.91 -23.66 1.76
N LEU A 188 -7.30 -22.48 1.73
CA LEU A 188 -7.45 -21.43 2.74
C LEU A 188 -8.57 -20.46 2.32
N PRO A 189 -9.61 -20.26 3.15
CA PRO A 189 -10.61 -19.24 2.88
C PRO A 189 -9.98 -17.86 2.93
N VAL A 190 -10.45 -16.95 2.07
CA VAL A 190 -9.96 -15.57 2.00
C VAL A 190 -11.10 -14.61 2.32
N LEU A 191 -10.88 -13.69 3.25
CA LEU A 191 -11.74 -12.53 3.47
C LEU A 191 -10.95 -11.28 3.07
N ASP A 192 -11.29 -10.71 1.93
CA ASP A 192 -10.60 -9.57 1.35
C ASP A 192 -11.35 -8.28 1.66
N LEU A 193 -10.78 -7.48 2.57
CA LEU A 193 -11.44 -6.38 3.23
C LEU A 193 -11.24 -5.06 2.47
N GLY A 194 -12.35 -4.38 2.17
CA GLY A 194 -12.36 -2.93 1.96
C GLY A 194 -12.60 -2.24 3.31
N TYR A 195 -11.85 -1.19 3.59
CA TYR A 195 -11.90 -0.45 4.86
C TYR A 195 -12.31 1.01 4.64
N ARG A 196 -12.44 1.79 5.72
CA ARG A 196 -12.88 3.18 5.65
C ARG A 196 -12.15 3.99 4.56
N GLY A 197 -12.92 4.73 3.77
CA GLY A 197 -12.42 5.49 2.63
C GLY A 197 -12.41 4.73 1.29
N ASP A 198 -12.66 3.42 1.29
CA ASP A 198 -12.84 2.66 0.04
C ASP A 198 -14.22 2.81 -0.57
N LEU A 199 -14.33 2.45 -1.85
CA LEU A 199 -15.61 2.41 -2.55
C LEU A 199 -16.59 1.45 -1.83
N GLY A 200 -17.71 2.00 -1.37
CA GLY A 200 -18.75 1.26 -0.64
C GLY A 200 -18.54 1.20 0.87
N ALA A 201 -17.41 1.69 1.40
CA ALA A 201 -17.17 1.83 2.82
C ALA A 201 -17.47 3.28 3.30
N PRO A 202 -17.79 3.47 4.59
CA PRO A 202 -17.85 4.80 5.19
C PRO A 202 -16.53 5.56 5.05
N GLU A 203 -16.61 6.87 4.89
CA GLU A 203 -15.41 7.73 4.95
C GLU A 203 -14.93 7.91 6.40
N SER A 204 -13.63 8.16 6.56
CA SER A 204 -13.10 8.68 7.83
C SER A 204 -13.79 10.02 8.17
N PRO A 205 -14.09 10.31 9.46
CA PRO A 205 -14.80 11.55 9.84
C PRO A 205 -14.14 12.86 9.39
N ASP A 206 -12.82 12.86 9.17
CA ASP A 206 -12.04 14.00 8.68
C ASP A 206 -11.65 13.89 7.19
N GLY A 207 -12.09 12.81 6.53
CA GLY A 207 -11.79 12.49 5.14
C GLY A 207 -10.31 12.20 4.88
N LEU A 208 -9.54 11.80 5.89
CA LEU A 208 -8.11 11.47 5.75
C LEU A 208 -7.86 9.97 5.99
N GLY A 209 -6.86 9.43 5.30
CA GLY A 209 -6.25 8.16 5.70
C GLY A 209 -5.25 8.37 6.84
N HIS A 210 -5.29 7.50 7.85
CA HIS A 210 -4.42 7.59 9.03
C HIS A 210 -3.25 6.57 9.00
N LEU A 211 -2.87 6.12 7.81
CA LEU A 211 -1.74 5.19 7.59
C LEU A 211 -1.80 3.91 8.46
N GLY A 212 -3.01 3.45 8.79
CA GLY A 212 -3.25 2.25 9.59
C GLY A 212 -3.54 2.51 11.07
N GLU A 213 -3.27 3.72 11.59
CA GLU A 213 -3.43 4.06 13.01
C GLU A 213 -4.91 4.09 13.45
N SER A 214 -5.82 4.44 12.51
CA SER A 214 -7.26 4.40 12.76
C SER A 214 -7.93 3.19 12.14
N GLU A 215 -7.47 2.84 10.93
CA GLU A 215 -8.05 1.86 10.03
C GLU A 215 -7.92 0.44 10.60
N TRP A 216 -6.95 0.15 11.47
CA TRP A 216 -6.81 -1.18 12.07
C TRP A 216 -8.07 -1.66 12.82
N ARG A 217 -8.95 -0.75 13.25
CA ARG A 217 -10.25 -1.09 13.86
C ARG A 217 -11.21 -1.74 12.86
N ASP A 218 -11.09 -1.42 11.58
CA ASP A 218 -11.86 -2.06 10.50
C ASP A 218 -11.33 -3.48 10.26
N LEU A 219 -10.01 -3.67 10.32
CA LEU A 219 -9.40 -5.00 10.31
C LEU A 219 -9.81 -5.84 11.52
N ASP A 220 -9.88 -5.24 12.72
CA ASP A 220 -10.41 -5.90 13.91
C ASP A 220 -11.87 -6.35 13.72
N ALA A 221 -12.69 -5.54 13.04
CA ALA A 221 -14.04 -5.91 12.66
C ALA A 221 -14.07 -7.11 11.70
N ALA A 222 -13.17 -7.16 10.73
CA ALA A 222 -13.02 -8.31 9.82
C ALA A 222 -12.59 -9.59 10.55
N ILE A 223 -11.67 -9.48 11.53
CA ILE A 223 -11.30 -10.62 12.38
C ILE A 223 -12.52 -11.14 13.13
N ARG A 224 -13.30 -10.24 13.76
CA ARG A 224 -14.54 -10.61 14.47
C ARG A 224 -15.56 -11.26 13.55
N TYR A 225 -15.69 -10.74 12.32
CA TYR A 225 -16.55 -11.33 11.30
C TYR A 225 -16.10 -12.75 10.95
N ALA A 226 -14.84 -12.93 10.56
CA ALA A 226 -14.29 -14.24 10.20
C ALA A 226 -14.53 -15.29 11.30
N LEU A 227 -14.27 -14.94 12.56
CA LEU A 227 -14.50 -15.83 13.71
C LEU A 227 -15.98 -16.19 13.89
N ARG A 228 -16.90 -15.24 13.68
CA ARG A 228 -18.35 -15.48 13.77
C ARG A 228 -18.84 -16.45 12.69
N TYR A 229 -18.21 -16.41 11.51
CA TYR A 229 -18.60 -17.20 10.34
C TYR A 229 -17.75 -18.46 10.14
N GLY A 230 -17.01 -18.89 11.16
CA GLY A 230 -16.42 -20.22 11.22
C GLY A 230 -14.89 -20.28 11.26
N ALA A 231 -14.19 -19.14 11.17
CA ALA A 231 -12.76 -19.13 11.38
C ALA A 231 -12.41 -19.50 12.84
N ARG A 232 -11.46 -20.42 13.03
CA ARG A 232 -10.89 -20.70 14.36
C ARG A 232 -9.66 -19.85 14.63
N ARG A 233 -8.88 -19.58 13.59
CA ARG A 233 -7.68 -18.75 13.59
C ARG A 233 -7.68 -17.87 12.34
N VAL A 234 -6.92 -16.78 12.38
CA VAL A 234 -6.73 -15.90 11.23
C VAL A 234 -5.25 -15.65 10.98
N VAL A 235 -4.87 -15.62 9.71
CA VAL A 235 -3.60 -15.04 9.25
C VAL A 235 -3.92 -13.70 8.60
N LEU A 236 -3.22 -12.65 9.02
CA LEU A 236 -3.41 -11.32 8.43
C LEU A 236 -2.35 -11.12 7.34
N HIS A 237 -2.78 -10.85 6.11
CA HIS A 237 -1.90 -10.58 4.97
C HIS A 237 -2.13 -9.16 4.48
N GLY A 238 -1.21 -8.27 4.83
CA GLY A 238 -1.34 -6.84 4.55
C GLY A 238 -0.27 -6.31 3.60
N TRP A 239 -0.66 -5.34 2.77
CA TRP A 239 0.25 -4.52 1.94
C TRP A 239 0.36 -3.11 2.50
N SER A 240 1.56 -2.53 2.56
CA SER A 240 1.76 -1.13 2.94
C SER A 240 1.08 -0.78 4.26
N THR A 241 0.10 0.14 4.25
CA THR A 241 -0.72 0.49 5.41
C THR A 241 -1.56 -0.66 5.94
N GLY A 242 -2.01 -1.59 5.09
CA GLY A 242 -2.66 -2.83 5.52
C GLY A 242 -1.75 -3.73 6.35
N ALA A 243 -0.45 -3.74 6.05
CA ALA A 243 0.55 -4.43 6.86
C ALA A 243 0.73 -3.76 8.23
N THR A 244 0.69 -2.43 8.27
CA THR A 244 0.68 -1.64 9.50
C THR A 244 -0.57 -1.90 10.35
N MET A 245 -1.74 -2.00 9.71
CA MET A 245 -3.00 -2.37 10.37
C MET A 245 -2.90 -3.75 11.01
N ALA A 246 -2.28 -4.72 10.33
CA ALA A 246 -2.08 -6.08 10.85
C ALA A 246 -1.19 -6.11 12.11
N LEU A 247 -0.13 -5.29 12.15
CA LEU A 247 0.70 -5.11 13.34
C LEU A 247 -0.08 -4.47 14.49
N HIS A 248 -0.84 -3.41 14.22
CA HIS A 248 -1.67 -2.78 15.24
C HIS A 248 -2.78 -3.70 15.76
N ALA A 249 -3.39 -4.51 14.89
CA ALA A 249 -4.35 -5.51 15.31
C ALA A 249 -3.69 -6.52 16.27
N LEU A 250 -2.49 -7.02 15.98
CA LEU A 250 -1.77 -7.91 16.89
C LEU A 250 -1.42 -7.24 18.23
N GLU A 251 -1.04 -5.96 18.22
CA GLU A 251 -0.63 -5.23 19.42
C GLU A 251 -1.81 -4.75 20.29
N ARG A 252 -2.97 -4.45 19.68
CA ARG A 252 -4.04 -3.66 20.32
C ARG A 252 -5.40 -4.35 20.33
N SER A 253 -5.63 -5.35 19.49
CA SER A 253 -6.91 -6.06 19.44
C SER A 253 -7.10 -6.97 20.66
N ALA A 254 -8.33 -7.00 21.20
CA ALA A 254 -8.73 -8.02 22.16
C ALA A 254 -8.80 -9.44 21.55
N LEU A 255 -8.74 -9.55 20.21
CA LEU A 255 -8.75 -10.80 19.45
C LEU A 255 -7.33 -11.23 19.03
N ALA A 256 -6.28 -10.59 19.56
CA ALA A 256 -4.89 -10.90 19.20
C ALA A 256 -4.54 -12.40 19.35
N ASP A 257 -5.08 -13.09 20.34
CA ASP A 257 -4.86 -14.54 20.55
C ASP A 257 -5.45 -15.43 19.44
N ARG A 258 -6.33 -14.88 18.59
CA ARG A 258 -6.89 -15.57 17.42
C ARG A 258 -6.05 -15.39 16.16
N ILE A 259 -5.13 -14.42 16.15
CA ILE A 259 -4.18 -14.22 15.06
C ILE A 259 -3.08 -15.28 15.21
N SER A 260 -2.87 -16.11 14.17
CA SER A 260 -1.86 -17.17 14.18
C SER A 260 -0.58 -16.79 13.44
N GLY A 261 -0.62 -15.77 12.58
CA GLY A 261 0.55 -15.29 11.85
C GLY A 261 0.27 -14.01 11.08
N LEU A 262 1.34 -13.30 10.72
CA LEU A 262 1.29 -12.09 9.89
C LEU A 262 2.11 -12.27 8.61
N VAL A 263 1.57 -11.83 7.48
CA VAL A 263 2.28 -11.68 6.21
C VAL A 263 2.26 -10.21 5.84
N LEU A 264 3.44 -9.57 5.78
CA LEU A 264 3.59 -8.13 5.65
C LEU A 264 4.37 -7.81 4.38
N ASP A 265 3.70 -7.20 3.41
CA ASP A 265 4.29 -6.80 2.13
C ASP A 265 4.54 -5.28 2.14
N SER A 266 5.81 -4.86 1.98
CA SER A 266 6.23 -3.46 2.03
C SER A 266 5.67 -2.68 3.25
N PRO A 267 5.81 -3.17 4.49
CA PRO A 267 5.12 -2.58 5.64
C PRO A 267 5.58 -1.15 5.95
N VAL A 268 4.61 -0.27 6.25
CA VAL A 268 4.88 1.11 6.68
C VAL A 268 5.21 1.14 8.17
N LEU A 269 6.49 0.95 8.49
CA LEU A 269 7.01 0.95 9.87
C LEU A 269 7.57 2.32 10.32
N ASP A 270 7.81 3.22 9.37
CA ASP A 270 8.19 4.62 9.61
C ASP A 270 7.25 5.51 8.80
N TRP A 271 6.18 5.96 9.46
CA TRP A 271 5.17 6.78 8.83
C TRP A 271 5.69 8.19 8.51
N HIS A 272 6.65 8.72 9.28
CA HIS A 272 7.29 10.01 9.00
C HIS A 272 8.04 9.97 7.68
N ALA A 273 8.80 8.90 7.43
CA ALA A 273 9.51 8.69 6.18
C ALA A 273 8.54 8.48 5.02
N THR A 274 7.51 7.67 5.22
CA THR A 274 6.49 7.38 4.19
C THR A 274 5.73 8.63 3.80
N LEU A 275 5.31 9.46 4.75
CA LEU A 275 4.63 10.71 4.47
C LEU A 275 5.52 11.70 3.70
N ARG A 276 6.81 11.79 4.07
CA ARG A 276 7.79 12.58 3.32
C ARG A 276 7.91 12.11 1.87
N ALA A 277 8.00 10.80 1.66
CA ALA A 277 8.07 10.21 0.32
C ALA A 277 6.79 10.50 -0.50
N LEU A 278 5.61 10.32 0.09
CA LEU A 278 4.32 10.63 -0.54
C LEU A 278 4.18 12.11 -0.91
N ALA A 279 4.57 13.01 -0.01
CA ALA A 279 4.53 14.45 -0.26
C ALA A 279 5.53 14.86 -1.35
N ALA A 280 6.75 14.32 -1.33
CA ALA A 280 7.76 14.56 -2.36
C ALA A 280 7.31 14.03 -3.73
N ALA A 281 6.72 12.84 -3.78
CA ALA A 281 6.20 12.24 -5.01
C ALA A 281 5.04 13.05 -5.63
N ARG A 282 4.31 13.81 -4.81
CA ARG A 282 3.30 14.81 -5.24
C ARG A 282 3.90 16.18 -5.58
N ARG A 283 5.23 16.26 -5.74
CA ARG A 283 6.00 17.48 -6.08
C ARG A 283 5.93 18.58 -5.02
N THR A 284 5.76 18.21 -3.75
CA THR A 284 5.89 19.17 -2.64
C THR A 284 7.33 19.67 -2.54
N PRO A 285 7.57 20.99 -2.53
CA PRO A 285 8.91 21.56 -2.33
C PRO A 285 9.56 21.07 -1.02
N ALA A 286 10.85 20.71 -1.07
CA ALA A 286 11.58 20.17 0.08
C ALA A 286 11.47 21.00 1.38
N PRO A 287 11.52 22.35 1.36
CA PRO A 287 11.36 23.15 2.57
C PRO A 287 9.98 23.01 3.25
N LEU A 288 8.96 22.54 2.53
CA LEU A 288 7.60 22.37 3.06
C LEU A 288 7.38 20.98 3.68
N LEU A 289 8.26 20.00 3.42
CA LEU A 289 8.10 18.63 3.92
C LEU A 289 8.02 18.53 5.45
N PRO A 290 8.86 19.22 6.25
CA PRO A 290 8.74 19.18 7.72
C PRO A 290 7.40 19.71 8.21
N PHE A 291 6.83 20.71 7.53
CA PHE A 291 5.53 21.28 7.87
C PHE A 291 4.39 20.36 7.47
N ALA A 292 4.52 19.62 6.37
CA ALA A 292 3.56 18.58 5.99
C ALA A 292 3.53 17.45 7.03
N VAL A 293 4.70 17.01 7.48
CA VAL A 293 4.81 16.02 8.55
C VAL A 293 4.15 16.53 9.84
N LYS A 294 4.49 17.72 10.30
CA LYS A 294 3.92 18.32 11.51
C LYS A 294 2.40 18.53 11.40
N ALA A 295 1.90 18.87 10.22
CA ALA A 295 0.46 19.00 9.99
C ALA A 295 -0.27 17.66 10.07
N ALA A 296 0.34 16.58 9.56
CA ALA A 296 -0.21 15.23 9.69
C ALA A 296 -0.23 14.75 11.15
N GLU A 297 0.79 15.07 11.96
CA GLU A 297 0.83 14.71 13.40
C GLU A 297 -0.40 15.22 14.16
N GLY A 298 -0.79 16.46 13.88
CA GLY A 298 -1.92 17.11 14.57
C GLY A 298 -3.29 16.70 14.04
N ARG A 299 -3.41 16.36 12.75
CA ARG A 299 -4.70 16.13 12.09
C ARG A 299 -5.07 14.65 11.98
N ALA A 300 -4.14 13.82 11.53
CA ALA A 300 -4.36 12.39 11.32
C ALA A 300 -4.22 11.54 12.60
N GLY A 301 -4.03 12.20 13.75
CA GLY A 301 -3.76 11.51 15.02
C GLY A 301 -2.47 10.68 15.03
N LEU A 302 -1.63 10.85 13.99
CA LEU A 302 -0.30 10.25 13.82
C LEU A 302 0.68 10.91 14.80
N ARG A 303 0.45 10.77 16.10
CA ARG A 303 1.27 11.46 17.09
C ARG A 303 2.69 10.87 17.11
N ALA A 304 3.69 11.74 17.11
CA ALA A 304 5.10 11.36 17.23
C ALA A 304 5.45 10.64 18.56
N ASP A 305 4.59 10.75 19.58
CA ASP A 305 4.74 10.08 20.88
C ASP A 305 4.16 8.65 20.90
N ARG A 306 3.41 8.25 19.87
CA ARG A 306 2.91 6.88 19.73
C ARG A 306 3.98 5.99 19.12
N ARG A 307 4.20 4.83 19.75
CA ARG A 307 5.14 3.82 19.29
C ARG A 307 4.88 3.49 17.83
N ALA A 308 5.94 3.50 17.01
CA ALA A 308 5.84 3.03 15.63
C ALA A 308 5.37 1.55 15.61
N PRO A 309 4.61 1.12 14.59
CA PRO A 309 4.19 -0.28 14.47
C PRO A 309 5.40 -1.22 14.51
N GLY A 310 5.34 -2.29 15.30
CA GLY A 310 6.47 -3.23 15.41
C GLY A 310 7.72 -2.67 16.10
N SER A 311 7.65 -1.47 16.68
CA SER A 311 8.74 -0.92 17.50
C SER A 311 8.85 -1.57 18.88
N ASP A 312 7.92 -2.46 19.23
CA ASP A 312 8.10 -3.45 20.29
C ASP A 312 8.35 -4.84 19.73
N PRO A 313 9.61 -5.25 19.54
CA PRO A 313 9.89 -6.62 19.15
C PRO A 313 9.35 -7.63 20.18
N ALA A 314 9.19 -7.27 21.46
CA ALA A 314 8.64 -8.17 22.48
C ALA A 314 7.11 -8.33 22.39
N ALA A 315 6.40 -7.41 21.73
CA ALA A 315 4.96 -7.55 21.50
C ALA A 315 4.63 -8.60 20.41
N LEU A 316 5.60 -8.94 19.55
CA LEU A 316 5.43 -9.99 18.57
C LEU A 316 5.43 -11.37 19.25
N LYS A 317 4.30 -12.06 19.19
CA LYS A 317 4.09 -13.39 19.78
C LYS A 317 3.76 -14.48 18.76
N VAL A 318 3.63 -14.09 17.49
CA VAL A 318 3.25 -14.97 16.38
C VAL A 318 4.30 -14.92 15.28
N PRO A 319 4.43 -15.96 14.44
CA PRO A 319 5.27 -15.93 13.25
C PRO A 319 4.91 -14.76 12.32
N VAL A 320 5.92 -14.09 11.79
CA VAL A 320 5.80 -12.96 10.85
C VAL A 320 6.66 -13.25 9.62
N LEU A 321 6.05 -13.21 8.44
CA LEU A 321 6.75 -13.18 7.17
C LEU A 321 6.71 -11.75 6.61
N ILE A 322 7.87 -11.17 6.34
CA ILE A 322 7.99 -9.85 5.70
C ILE A 322 8.52 -10.02 4.29
N PHE A 323 7.83 -9.45 3.31
CA PHE A 323 8.33 -9.23 1.95
C PHE A 323 8.72 -7.77 1.80
N HIS A 324 10.00 -7.47 1.55
CA HIS A 324 10.45 -6.10 1.36
C HIS A 324 11.77 -6.05 0.58
N GLY A 325 11.92 -5.03 -0.26
CA GLY A 325 13.11 -4.81 -1.09
C GLY A 325 13.79 -3.47 -0.84
N PRO A 326 15.08 -3.33 -1.22
CA PRO A 326 15.80 -2.06 -1.16
C PRO A 326 15.29 -1.02 -2.18
N ASP A 327 14.58 -1.45 -3.22
CA ASP A 327 14.05 -0.58 -4.28
C ASP A 327 12.67 0.04 -3.93
N ASP A 328 12.17 -0.18 -2.70
CA ASP A 328 10.97 0.46 -2.19
C ASP A 328 11.23 1.95 -1.91
N ALA A 329 10.75 2.81 -2.81
CA ALA A 329 10.93 4.25 -2.72
C ALA A 329 9.91 4.96 -1.81
N LEU A 330 8.90 4.25 -1.29
CA LEU A 330 7.87 4.84 -0.42
C LEU A 330 8.09 4.49 1.04
N ALA A 331 8.30 3.22 1.35
CA ALA A 331 8.60 2.75 2.70
C ALA A 331 10.07 2.32 2.78
N PRO A 332 10.89 2.96 3.63
CA PRO A 332 12.24 2.48 3.87
C PRO A 332 12.22 1.04 4.38
N TRP A 333 13.09 0.19 3.84
CA TRP A 333 13.16 -1.22 4.22
C TRP A 333 14.05 -1.50 5.44
N GLU A 334 14.90 -0.55 5.85
CA GLU A 334 15.78 -0.70 7.03
C GLU A 334 15.00 -1.02 8.32
N PRO A 335 13.85 -0.40 8.63
CA PRO A 335 12.98 -0.84 9.72
C PRO A 335 12.59 -2.32 9.65
N SER A 336 12.28 -2.85 8.47
CA SER A 336 11.93 -4.27 8.30
C SER A 336 13.13 -5.18 8.60
N ARG A 337 14.33 -4.78 8.14
CA ARG A 337 15.58 -5.50 8.47
C ARG A 337 15.88 -5.48 9.96
N ARG A 338 15.69 -4.35 10.63
CA ARG A 338 15.89 -4.23 12.08
C ARG A 338 14.89 -5.10 12.85
N LEU A 339 13.62 -5.13 12.44
CA LEU A 339 12.61 -5.97 13.08
C LEU A 339 12.95 -7.46 12.96
N ALA A 340 13.35 -7.90 11.76
CA ALA A 340 13.79 -9.28 11.53
C ALA A 340 15.03 -9.65 12.35
N ALA A 341 16.02 -8.75 12.42
CA ALA A 341 17.22 -8.96 13.23
C ALA A 341 16.95 -8.97 14.74
N ALA A 342 15.92 -8.25 15.20
CA ALA A 342 15.55 -8.20 16.61
C ALA A 342 14.80 -9.45 17.10
N ARG A 343 14.06 -10.12 16.20
CA ARG A 343 13.27 -11.34 16.51
C ARG A 343 13.45 -12.42 15.43
N PRO A 344 14.68 -12.94 15.23
CA PRO A 344 14.95 -13.96 14.22
C PRO A 344 14.23 -15.28 14.51
N ASP A 345 13.75 -15.48 15.74
CA ASP A 345 12.93 -16.61 16.18
C ASP A 345 11.49 -16.58 15.64
N LEU A 346 10.96 -15.40 15.32
CA LEU A 346 9.58 -15.23 14.83
C LEU A 346 9.47 -14.57 13.46
N VAL A 347 10.43 -13.71 13.11
CA VAL A 347 10.33 -12.82 11.95
C VAL A 347 11.27 -13.31 10.85
N THR A 348 10.68 -13.75 9.74
CA THR A 348 11.41 -14.08 8.51
C THR A 348 11.30 -12.93 7.53
N LEU A 349 12.42 -12.36 7.11
CA LEU A 349 12.46 -11.37 6.02
C LEU A 349 12.84 -12.06 4.71
N HIS A 350 11.92 -12.05 3.75
CA HIS A 350 12.17 -12.41 2.36
C HIS A 350 12.48 -11.15 1.55
N SER A 351 13.75 -10.98 1.23
CA SER A 351 14.23 -9.84 0.45
C SER A 351 13.88 -10.01 -1.03
N VAL A 352 13.22 -9.02 -1.63
CA VAL A 352 12.90 -8.99 -3.05
C VAL A 352 13.64 -7.84 -3.72
N SER A 353 14.49 -8.12 -4.69
CA SER A 353 15.18 -7.07 -5.47
C SER A 353 14.31 -6.58 -6.62
N HIS A 354 14.53 -5.33 -7.04
CA HIS A 354 13.89 -4.71 -8.20
C HIS A 354 12.35 -4.66 -8.12
N ALA A 355 11.81 -4.63 -6.91
CA ALA A 355 10.39 -4.49 -6.64
C ALA A 355 10.08 -3.09 -6.11
N ALA A 356 9.11 -2.42 -6.73
CA ALA A 356 8.55 -1.18 -6.19
C ALA A 356 7.66 -1.47 -4.98
N HIS A 357 7.29 -0.41 -4.25
CA HIS A 357 6.40 -0.49 -3.07
C HIS A 357 5.12 -1.29 -3.35
N GLY A 358 4.83 -2.29 -2.51
CA GLY A 358 3.64 -3.13 -2.62
C GLY A 358 3.63 -4.05 -3.86
N ALA A 359 4.76 -4.17 -4.55
CA ALA A 359 4.91 -4.95 -5.78
C ALA A 359 5.87 -6.14 -5.60
N MET A 360 6.03 -6.63 -4.37
CA MET A 360 6.95 -7.73 -4.06
C MET A 360 6.52 -9.03 -4.75
N TRP A 361 5.23 -9.34 -4.74
CA TRP A 361 4.68 -10.47 -5.53
C TRP A 361 4.88 -10.25 -7.03
N ASN A 362 4.69 -9.03 -7.52
CA ASN A 362 4.79 -8.73 -8.96
C ASN A 362 6.18 -9.00 -9.52
N ALA A 363 7.24 -8.68 -8.77
CA ALA A 363 8.62 -8.85 -9.22
C ALA A 363 9.02 -10.33 -9.37
N ASP A 364 8.60 -11.19 -8.44
CA ASP A 364 8.85 -12.63 -8.47
C ASP A 364 7.68 -13.43 -7.86
N PRO A 365 6.62 -13.70 -8.64
CA PRO A 365 5.45 -14.44 -8.15
C PRO A 365 5.79 -15.83 -7.61
N ALA A 366 6.76 -16.51 -8.24
CA ALA A 366 7.10 -17.89 -7.91
C ALA A 366 7.85 -17.97 -6.57
N ALA A 367 8.85 -17.12 -6.36
CA ALA A 367 9.56 -17.07 -5.08
C ALA A 367 8.67 -16.57 -3.94
N TYR A 368 7.80 -15.60 -4.23
CA TYR A 368 6.82 -15.09 -3.26
C TYR A 368 5.86 -16.18 -2.80
N GLU A 369 5.21 -16.88 -3.74
CA GLU A 369 4.27 -17.96 -3.42
C GLU A 369 4.95 -19.13 -2.71
N GLU A 370 6.20 -19.46 -3.04
CA GLU A 370 6.95 -20.51 -2.34
C GLU A 370 7.29 -20.11 -0.90
N ALA A 371 7.72 -18.87 -0.66
CA ALA A 371 7.95 -18.36 0.68
C ALA A 371 6.65 -18.32 1.50
N LEU A 372 5.56 -17.86 0.88
CA LEU A 372 4.23 -17.85 1.48
C LEU A 372 3.75 -19.26 1.81
N ARG A 373 3.95 -20.24 0.92
CA ARG A 373 3.61 -21.65 1.17
C ARG A 373 4.32 -22.21 2.38
N ARG A 374 5.64 -21.99 2.49
CA ARG A 374 6.44 -22.45 3.63
C ARG A 374 5.95 -21.84 4.94
N PHE A 375 5.67 -20.54 4.93
CA PHE A 375 5.14 -19.82 6.09
C PHE A 375 3.76 -20.33 6.51
N LEU A 376 2.88 -20.62 5.54
CA LEU A 376 1.51 -21.03 5.81
C LEU A 376 1.41 -22.51 6.21
N THR A 377 2.40 -23.36 5.89
CA THR A 377 2.38 -24.81 6.14
C THR A 377 1.97 -25.21 7.58
N PRO A 378 2.37 -24.49 8.66
CA PRO A 378 1.92 -24.81 10.02
C PRO A 378 0.43 -24.48 10.30
N PHE A 379 -0.20 -23.68 9.45
CA PHE A 379 -1.62 -23.26 9.54
C PHE A 379 -2.51 -23.99 8.52
N MET A 380 -1.91 -24.91 7.77
CA MET A 380 -2.51 -25.75 6.74
C MET A 380 -2.81 -27.14 7.34
#